data_AF-A0A355BY23-F1
#
_entry.id   AF-A0A355BY23-F1
#
_cell.length_a   1.000
_cell.length_b   1.000
_cell.length_c   1.000
_cell.angle_alpha   90.00
_cell.angle_beta   90.00
_cell.angle_gamma   90.00
#
_symmetry.space_group_name_H-M   'P 1'
#
loop_
_entity.id
_entity.type
_entity.pdbx_description
1 polymer ?
#
loop_
_entity_poly.entity_id
_entity_poly.type
_entity_poly.pdbx_seq_one_letter_code
_entity_poly.pdbx_strand_id
1 'polypeptide(L)'
;MKAFCLGIDLRKLLSIYVSVYVLLFIAGNLIWILPGLTQPLFILLLFRWSIFFLLFITVFFQNRFKSVLLLLVLLDVLVSFISFFSNFKEVIYFSFLAYWVFGFGVADTVAKTAKTENIDLVVILAGIIAAIIWNLFTWWKGIPSSSSHTLIGGFAGAAIAHAGFNVVNWFKPAKEGDLFPSGVLVVIAFIVLAPLIGMIISYFVSLWLMYSSRKSIYPKLFTIALMLAVAWFLSTVLTP
;
A
#
# COMPACT_ATOMS: atom_id res chain seq x y z
N MET A 1 -20.91 -40.76 17.80
CA MET A 1 -20.17 -39.47 17.83
C MET A 1 -21.03 -38.38 18.52
N LYS A 2 -21.23 -38.46 19.84
CA LYS A 2 -21.96 -37.48 20.67
C LYS A 2 -21.01 -36.75 21.66
N ALA A 3 -19.82 -36.37 21.21
CA ALA A 3 -18.74 -35.99 22.14
C ALA A 3 -18.49 -34.47 22.27
N PHE A 4 -19.26 -33.61 21.62
CA PHE A 4 -19.08 -32.15 21.76
C PHE A 4 -20.41 -31.39 21.78
N CYS A 5 -21.33 -31.81 22.66
CA CYS A 5 -22.37 -30.88 23.11
C CYS A 5 -21.68 -29.87 24.03
N LEU A 6 -21.12 -28.79 23.46
CA LEU A 6 -20.80 -27.59 24.22
C LEU A 6 -22.10 -27.21 24.96
N GLY A 7 -22.13 -27.41 26.29
CA GLY A 7 -23.22 -26.99 27.18
C GLY A 7 -23.33 -25.46 27.28
N ILE A 8 -22.86 -24.75 26.26
CA ILE A 8 -22.87 -23.30 26.17
C ILE A 8 -24.28 -22.85 25.82
N ASP A 9 -24.79 -21.93 26.63
CA ASP A 9 -26.07 -21.28 26.38
C ASP A 9 -25.95 -20.31 25.20
N LEU A 10 -26.59 -20.68 24.09
CA LEU A 10 -26.53 -19.93 22.85
C LEU A 10 -27.12 -18.52 22.97
N ARG A 11 -28.11 -18.30 23.87
CA ARG A 11 -28.68 -16.97 24.10
C ARG A 11 -27.68 -16.06 24.80
N LYS A 12 -26.92 -16.58 25.76
CA LYS A 12 -25.86 -15.82 26.42
C LYS A 12 -24.74 -15.49 25.44
N LEU A 13 -24.33 -16.46 24.61
CA LEU A 13 -23.28 -16.24 23.61
C LEU A 13 -23.69 -15.19 22.56
N LEU A 14 -24.94 -15.23 22.10
CA LEU A 14 -25.51 -14.23 21.19
C LEU A 14 -25.59 -12.85 21.84
N SER A 15 -26.01 -12.78 23.11
CA SER A 15 -26.06 -11.52 23.86
C SER A 15 -24.66 -10.89 23.98
N ILE A 16 -23.66 -11.70 24.36
CA ILE A 16 -22.26 -11.26 24.43
C ILE A 16 -21.78 -10.75 23.06
N TYR A 17 -22.08 -11.46 21.98
CA TYR A 17 -21.70 -11.03 20.62
C TYR A 17 -22.28 -9.65 20.29
N VAL A 18 -23.57 -9.46 20.51
CA VAL A 18 -24.26 -8.20 20.23
C VAL A 18 -23.72 -7.06 21.10
N SER A 19 -23.49 -7.31 22.40
CA SER A 19 -22.92 -6.31 23.30
C SER A 19 -21.52 -5.86 22.86
N VAL A 20 -20.65 -6.80 22.47
CA VAL A 20 -19.32 -6.49 21.96
C VAL A 20 -19.40 -5.72 20.64
N TYR A 21 -20.32 -6.10 19.74
CA TYR A 21 -20.53 -5.41 18.48
C TYR A 21 -20.99 -3.96 18.68
N VAL A 22 -21.98 -3.73 19.55
CA VAL A 22 -22.48 -2.39 19.87
C VAL A 22 -21.38 -1.52 20.50
N LEU A 23 -20.60 -2.10 21.40
CA LEU A 23 -19.48 -1.40 22.04
C LEU A 23 -18.42 -1.00 21.01
N LEU A 24 -18.06 -1.90 20.09
CA LEU A 24 -17.15 -1.62 18.98
C LEU A 24 -17.68 -0.51 18.07
N PHE A 25 -18.98 -0.50 17.79
CA PHE A 25 -19.60 0.55 16.97
C PHE A 25 -19.53 1.93 17.64
N ILE A 26 -19.90 2.03 18.91
CA ILE A 26 -19.85 3.30 19.66
C ILE A 26 -18.41 3.80 19.80
N ALA A 27 -17.52 2.92 20.24
CA ALA A 27 -16.13 3.28 20.48
C ALA A 27 -15.35 3.53 19.18
N GLY A 28 -15.72 2.89 18.08
CA GLY A 28 -15.17 3.16 16.74
C GLY A 28 -15.40 4.60 16.29
N ASN A 29 -16.57 5.18 16.59
CA ASN A 29 -16.87 6.57 16.26
C ASN A 29 -16.10 7.58 17.14
N LEU A 30 -15.55 7.14 18.28
CA LEU A 30 -14.78 7.96 19.23
C LEU A 30 -13.28 7.98 18.92
N ILE A 31 -12.79 7.17 17.97
CA ILE A 31 -11.36 7.08 17.62
C ILE A 31 -10.77 8.44 17.23
N TRP A 32 -11.56 9.28 16.54
CA TRP A 32 -11.12 10.62 16.12
C TRP A 32 -10.89 11.59 17.28
N ILE A 33 -11.51 11.34 18.44
CA ILE A 33 -11.39 12.17 19.65
C ILE A 33 -10.29 11.62 20.57
N LEU A 34 -10.15 10.29 20.62
CA LEU A 34 -9.18 9.61 21.48
C LEU A 34 -8.33 8.61 20.67
N PRO A 35 -7.24 9.06 20.03
CA PRO A 35 -6.42 8.20 19.16
C PRO A 35 -5.77 7.01 19.90
N GLY A 36 -5.62 7.10 21.24
CA GLY A 36 -5.16 5.99 22.09
C GLY A 36 -6.13 4.80 22.19
N LEU A 37 -7.37 4.95 21.70
CA LEU A 37 -8.41 3.91 21.75
C LEU A 37 -8.23 2.82 20.68
N THR A 38 -7.36 3.05 19.70
CA THR A 38 -7.09 2.13 18.58
C THR A 38 -6.64 0.74 19.02
N GLN A 39 -5.69 0.65 19.97
CA GLN A 39 -5.14 -0.63 20.44
C GLN A 39 -6.19 -1.45 21.23
N PRO A 40 -6.92 -0.88 22.21
CA PRO A 40 -8.05 -1.58 22.86
C PRO A 40 -9.13 -2.05 21.89
N LEU A 41 -9.47 -1.24 20.87
CA LEU A 41 -10.51 -1.60 19.91
C LEU A 41 -10.09 -2.74 18.99
N PHE A 42 -8.80 -2.80 18.63
CA PHE A 42 -8.27 -3.93 17.88
C PHE A 42 -8.39 -5.25 18.67
N ILE A 43 -8.10 -5.23 19.97
CA ILE A 43 -8.26 -6.39 20.85
C ILE A 43 -9.75 -6.80 20.94
N LEU A 44 -10.65 -5.84 21.12
CA LEU A 44 -12.09 -6.10 21.15
C LEU A 44 -12.63 -6.65 19.83
N LEU A 45 -12.06 -6.22 18.70
CA LEU A 45 -12.39 -6.73 17.37
C LEU A 45 -11.94 -8.19 17.20
N LEU A 46 -10.74 -8.55 17.63
CA LEU A 46 -10.28 -9.95 17.66
C LEU A 46 -11.15 -10.81 18.59
N PHE A 47 -11.54 -10.26 19.73
CA PHE A 47 -12.45 -10.92 20.67
C PHE A 47 -13.84 -11.16 20.04
N ARG A 48 -14.38 -10.18 19.31
CA ARG A 48 -15.63 -10.32 18.53
C ARG A 48 -15.55 -11.51 17.57
N TRP A 49 -14.48 -11.60 16.79
CA TRP A 49 -14.28 -12.70 15.83
C TRP A 49 -14.19 -14.07 16.52
N SER A 50 -13.56 -14.12 17.70
CA SER A 50 -13.49 -15.34 18.50
C SER A 50 -14.89 -15.79 18.97
N ILE A 51 -15.73 -14.86 19.45
CA ILE A 51 -17.12 -15.16 19.84
C ILE A 51 -17.96 -15.59 18.64
N PHE A 52 -17.80 -14.92 17.49
CA PHE A 52 -18.49 -15.30 16.26
C PHE A 52 -18.17 -16.74 15.84
N PHE A 53 -16.89 -17.13 15.88
CA PHE A 53 -16.47 -18.49 15.57
C PHE A 53 -17.06 -19.52 16.54
N LEU A 54 -17.10 -19.21 17.85
CA LEU A 54 -17.76 -20.06 18.84
C LEU A 54 -19.28 -20.16 18.58
N LEU A 55 -19.92 -19.06 18.17
CA LEU A 55 -21.35 -19.02 17.86
C LEU A 55 -21.65 -19.86 16.61
N PHE A 56 -20.79 -19.75 15.59
CA PHE A 56 -20.84 -20.60 14.39
C PHE A 56 -20.76 -22.09 14.73
N ILE A 57 -19.74 -22.50 15.49
CA ILE A 57 -19.56 -23.89 15.93
C ILE A 57 -20.76 -24.36 16.74
N THR A 58 -21.20 -23.58 17.73
CA THR A 58 -22.27 -23.98 18.65
C THR A 58 -23.61 -24.11 17.92
N VAL A 59 -23.93 -23.19 17.00
CA VAL A 59 -25.12 -23.26 16.13
C VAL A 59 -25.05 -24.48 15.20
N PHE A 60 -23.86 -24.76 14.64
CA PHE A 60 -23.66 -25.90 13.72
C PHE A 60 -23.96 -27.23 14.42
N PHE A 61 -23.43 -27.43 15.65
CA PHE A 61 -23.64 -28.65 16.42
C PHE A 61 -25.02 -28.74 17.09
N GLN A 62 -25.55 -27.65 17.65
CA GLN A 62 -26.85 -27.66 18.33
C GLN A 62 -28.04 -27.59 17.37
N ASN A 63 -27.81 -27.25 16.09
CA ASN A 63 -28.84 -27.11 15.05
C ASN A 63 -29.98 -26.13 15.43
N ARG A 64 -29.70 -25.16 16.31
CA ARG A 64 -30.64 -24.14 16.80
C ARG A 64 -30.15 -22.74 16.39
N PHE A 65 -31.08 -21.82 16.15
CA PHE A 65 -30.79 -20.42 15.75
C PHE A 65 -29.98 -20.23 14.46
N LYS A 66 -30.00 -21.20 13.53
CA LYS A 66 -29.33 -21.12 12.22
C LYS A 66 -29.69 -19.86 11.43
N SER A 67 -30.97 -19.48 11.40
CA SER A 67 -31.42 -18.28 10.70
C SER A 67 -30.82 -16.99 11.25
N VAL A 68 -30.58 -16.93 12.57
CA VAL A 68 -29.97 -15.77 13.23
C VAL A 68 -28.49 -15.68 12.91
N LEU A 69 -27.76 -16.81 12.96
CA LEU A 69 -26.35 -16.85 12.54
C LEU A 69 -26.19 -16.43 11.07
N LEU A 70 -27.06 -16.94 10.19
CA LEU A 70 -27.02 -16.59 8.77
C LEU A 70 -27.25 -15.09 8.56
N LEU A 71 -28.20 -14.49 9.28
CA LEU A 71 -28.44 -13.05 9.24
C LEU A 71 -27.23 -12.24 9.71
N LEU A 72 -26.58 -12.66 10.81
CA LEU A 72 -25.37 -11.99 11.30
C LEU A 72 -24.23 -12.07 10.29
N VAL A 73 -23.98 -13.25 9.71
CA VAL A 73 -22.96 -13.45 8.66
C VAL A 73 -23.23 -12.52 7.48
N LEU A 74 -24.48 -12.47 7.00
CA LEU A 74 -24.85 -11.61 5.88
C LEU A 74 -24.63 -10.13 6.19
N LEU A 75 -25.00 -9.68 7.40
CA LEU A 75 -24.82 -8.31 7.84
C LEU A 75 -23.32 -7.95 7.91
N ASP A 76 -22.49 -8.80 8.51
CA ASP A 76 -21.05 -8.59 8.62
C ASP A 76 -20.36 -8.53 7.25
N VAL A 77 -20.74 -9.42 6.33
CA VAL A 77 -20.26 -9.41 4.94
C VAL A 77 -20.68 -8.11 4.24
N LEU A 78 -21.94 -7.70 4.39
CA LEU A 78 -22.48 -6.50 3.76
C LEU A 78 -21.81 -5.22 4.28
N VAL A 79 -21.62 -5.08 5.60
CA VAL A 79 -20.91 -3.93 6.20
C VAL A 79 -19.45 -3.87 5.74
N SER A 80 -18.77 -5.03 5.71
CA SER A 80 -17.37 -5.10 5.25
C SER A 80 -17.24 -4.74 3.77
N PHE A 81 -18.16 -5.21 2.94
CA PHE A 81 -18.22 -4.88 1.52
C PHE A 81 -18.48 -3.38 1.29
N ILE A 82 -19.46 -2.79 2.00
CA ILE A 82 -19.75 -1.35 1.89
C ILE A 82 -18.55 -0.50 2.35
N SER A 83 -17.86 -0.90 3.42
CA SER A 83 -16.66 -0.20 3.91
C SER A 83 -15.54 -0.21 2.86
N PHE A 84 -15.35 -1.33 2.14
CA PHE A 84 -14.38 -1.42 1.06
C PHE A 84 -14.62 -0.39 -0.06
N PHE A 85 -15.88 -0.22 -0.49
CA PHE A 85 -16.22 0.78 -1.52
C PHE A 85 -16.27 2.21 -0.99
N SER A 86 -16.63 2.41 0.28
CA SER A 86 -16.61 3.74 0.91
C SER A 86 -15.24 4.38 0.74
N ASN A 87 -14.18 3.62 1.04
CA ASN A 87 -12.78 4.04 0.98
C ASN A 87 -12.27 4.35 -0.45
N PHE A 88 -12.99 3.93 -1.49
CA PHE A 88 -12.56 4.14 -2.88
C PHE A 88 -12.66 5.61 -3.29
N LYS A 89 -13.56 6.38 -2.67
CA LYS A 89 -13.71 7.82 -2.91
C LYS A 89 -12.46 8.59 -2.46
N GLU A 90 -11.93 8.23 -1.30
CA GLU A 90 -10.71 8.79 -0.74
C GLU A 90 -9.52 8.44 -1.61
N VAL A 91 -9.42 7.20 -2.11
CA VAL A 91 -8.36 6.79 -3.06
C VAL A 91 -8.40 7.66 -4.33
N ILE A 92 -9.58 7.90 -4.90
CA ILE A 92 -9.73 8.77 -6.07
C ILE A 92 -9.32 10.21 -5.74
N TYR A 93 -9.77 10.75 -4.60
CA TYR A 93 -9.42 12.11 -4.17
C TYR A 93 -7.92 12.28 -3.96
N PHE A 94 -7.26 11.36 -3.25
CA PHE A 94 -5.82 11.40 -3.05
C PHE A 94 -5.03 11.18 -4.33
N SER A 95 -5.53 10.36 -5.27
CA SER A 95 -4.90 10.20 -6.59
C SER A 95 -4.96 11.49 -7.40
N PHE A 96 -6.09 12.22 -7.35
CA PHE A 96 -6.24 13.51 -8.02
C PHE A 96 -5.38 14.61 -7.38
N LEU A 97 -5.33 14.66 -6.04
CA LEU A 97 -4.50 15.60 -5.31
C LEU A 97 -3.00 15.32 -5.53
N ALA A 98 -2.58 14.06 -5.51
CA ALA A 98 -1.21 13.66 -5.81
C ALA A 98 -0.82 14.04 -7.23
N TYR A 99 -1.72 13.86 -8.20
CA TYR A 99 -1.52 14.35 -9.56
C TYR A 99 -1.29 15.87 -9.59
N TRP A 100 -2.11 16.66 -8.90
CA TRP A 100 -1.95 18.11 -8.85
C TRP A 100 -0.61 18.54 -8.24
N VAL A 101 -0.18 17.90 -7.16
CA VAL A 101 1.03 18.29 -6.40
C VAL A 101 2.32 17.77 -7.04
N PHE A 102 2.34 16.53 -7.52
CA PHE A 102 3.56 15.85 -7.97
C PHE A 102 3.70 15.74 -9.51
N GLY A 103 2.64 16.06 -10.26
CA GLY A 103 2.65 16.03 -11.72
C GLY A 103 2.85 14.63 -12.32
N PHE A 104 3.38 14.58 -13.55
CA PHE A 104 3.44 13.38 -14.40
C PHE A 104 4.82 12.68 -14.42
N GLY A 105 5.60 12.72 -13.35
CA GLY A 105 6.99 12.23 -13.38
C GLY A 105 7.19 10.79 -13.91
N VAL A 106 6.23 9.89 -13.66
CA VAL A 106 6.26 8.52 -14.22
C VAL A 106 5.92 8.51 -15.71
N ALA A 107 4.94 9.30 -16.16
CA ALA A 107 4.57 9.37 -17.56
C ALA A 107 5.71 9.99 -18.40
N ASP A 108 6.43 10.97 -17.86
CA ASP A 108 7.62 11.54 -18.50
C ASP A 108 8.72 10.48 -18.67
N THR A 109 8.88 9.59 -17.69
CA THR A 109 9.85 8.49 -17.76
C THR A 109 9.45 7.47 -18.84
N VAL A 110 8.16 7.16 -18.96
CA VAL A 110 7.64 6.27 -20.02
C VAL A 110 7.81 6.94 -21.39
N ALA A 111 7.47 8.22 -21.53
CA ALA A 111 7.65 8.95 -22.78
C ALA A 111 9.12 9.05 -23.21
N LYS A 112 10.04 9.20 -22.26
CA LYS A 112 11.50 9.21 -22.51
C LYS A 112 12.07 7.83 -22.86
N THR A 113 11.31 6.74 -22.74
CA THR A 113 11.79 5.36 -22.98
C THR A 113 12.15 5.11 -24.45
N ALA A 114 11.44 5.72 -25.39
CA ALA A 114 11.68 5.52 -26.82
C ALA A 114 11.52 6.84 -27.60
N LYS A 115 12.13 6.93 -28.79
CA LYS A 115 12.12 8.15 -29.61
C LYS A 115 10.74 8.35 -30.24
N THR A 116 10.11 9.49 -29.97
CA THR A 116 8.74 9.81 -30.41
C THR A 116 8.59 9.94 -31.92
N GLU A 117 9.67 10.15 -32.66
CA GLU A 117 9.67 10.32 -34.12
C GLU A 117 9.28 9.03 -34.88
N ASN A 118 9.45 7.86 -34.26
CA ASN A 118 9.24 6.55 -34.90
C ASN A 118 8.20 5.68 -34.16
N ILE A 119 7.27 6.28 -33.40
CA ILE A 119 6.31 5.53 -32.58
C ILE A 119 4.88 5.94 -32.92
N ASP A 120 4.15 5.00 -33.50
CA ASP A 120 2.72 5.16 -33.74
C ASP A 120 1.89 4.86 -32.48
N LEU A 121 0.65 5.35 -32.47
CA LEU A 121 -0.32 5.06 -31.41
C LEU A 121 -0.52 3.56 -31.21
N VAL A 122 -0.43 2.77 -32.28
CA VAL A 122 -0.54 1.30 -32.24
C VAL A 122 0.56 0.68 -31.37
N VAL A 123 1.79 1.21 -31.42
CA VAL A 123 2.92 0.74 -30.61
C VAL A 123 2.71 1.06 -29.14
N ILE A 124 2.21 2.26 -28.83
CA ILE A 124 1.86 2.66 -27.46
C ILE A 124 0.78 1.73 -26.90
N LEU A 125 -0.30 1.50 -27.65
CA LEU A 125 -1.38 0.60 -27.25
C LEU A 125 -0.90 -0.84 -27.06
N ALA A 126 -0.07 -1.35 -27.96
CA ALA A 126 0.53 -2.68 -27.85
C ALA A 126 1.37 -2.81 -26.57
N GLY A 127 2.17 -1.80 -26.24
CA GLY A 127 2.97 -1.76 -25.01
C GLY A 127 2.12 -1.74 -23.74
N ILE A 128 1.03 -0.97 -23.73
CA ILE A 128 0.07 -0.92 -22.60
C ILE A 128 -0.64 -2.26 -22.44
N ILE A 129 -1.11 -2.88 -23.54
CA ILE A 129 -1.77 -4.19 -23.51
C ILE A 129 -0.81 -5.25 -22.96
N ALA A 130 0.44 -5.27 -23.43
CA ALA A 130 1.48 -6.17 -22.92
C ALA A 130 1.68 -5.97 -21.40
N ALA A 131 1.72 -4.72 -20.95
CA ALA A 131 1.86 -4.40 -19.53
C ALA A 131 0.67 -4.87 -18.69
N ILE A 132 -0.56 -4.69 -19.18
CA ILE A 132 -1.79 -5.16 -18.52
C ILE A 132 -1.79 -6.68 -18.42
N ILE A 133 -1.51 -7.38 -19.52
CA ILE A 133 -1.46 -8.85 -19.55
C ILE A 133 -0.43 -9.36 -18.53
N TRP A 134 0.76 -8.76 -18.48
CA TRP A 134 1.77 -9.15 -17.52
C TRP A 134 1.36 -8.89 -16.07
N ASN A 135 0.76 -7.73 -15.78
CA ASN A 135 0.25 -7.43 -14.44
C ASN A 135 -0.82 -8.42 -14.01
N LEU A 136 -1.78 -8.74 -14.89
CA LEU A 136 -2.81 -9.76 -14.61
C LEU A 136 -2.20 -11.15 -14.40
N PHE A 137 -1.20 -11.51 -15.20
CA PHE A 137 -0.49 -12.78 -15.05
C PHE A 137 0.25 -12.88 -13.71
N THR A 138 1.01 -11.86 -13.34
CA THR A 138 1.73 -11.83 -12.05
C THR A 138 0.76 -11.85 -10.87
N TRP A 139 -0.37 -11.17 -10.99
CA TRP A 139 -1.43 -11.22 -9.99
C TRP A 139 -2.01 -12.63 -9.84
N TRP A 140 -2.31 -13.30 -10.96
CA TRP A 140 -2.79 -14.69 -10.95
C TRP A 140 -1.78 -15.65 -10.30
N LYS A 141 -0.48 -15.36 -10.41
CA LYS A 141 0.59 -16.13 -9.77
C LYS A 141 0.95 -15.65 -8.35
N GLY A 142 0.32 -14.59 -7.85
CA GLY A 142 0.65 -14.00 -6.55
C GLY A 142 2.07 -13.42 -6.46
N ILE A 143 2.70 -13.11 -7.60
CA ILE A 143 4.05 -12.54 -7.64
C ILE A 143 3.95 -11.02 -7.46
N PRO A 144 4.63 -10.42 -6.48
CA PRO A 144 4.65 -8.96 -6.35
C PRO A 144 5.37 -8.37 -7.58
N SER A 145 4.66 -7.55 -8.34
CA SER A 145 5.14 -6.93 -9.57
C SER A 145 5.00 -5.41 -9.50
N SER A 146 5.96 -4.69 -10.09
CA SER A 146 5.91 -3.24 -10.19
C SER A 146 5.27 -2.81 -11.51
N SER A 147 4.07 -2.22 -11.44
CA SER A 147 3.34 -1.78 -12.63
C SER A 147 4.11 -0.78 -13.49
N SER A 148 4.94 0.09 -12.90
CA SER A 148 5.76 1.06 -13.65
C SER A 148 6.86 0.39 -14.46
N HIS A 149 7.56 -0.61 -13.89
CA HIS A 149 8.60 -1.35 -14.61
C HIS A 149 8.00 -2.23 -15.71
N THR A 150 6.87 -2.86 -15.42
CA THR A 150 6.09 -3.61 -16.39
C THR A 150 5.66 -2.73 -17.57
N LEU A 151 5.24 -1.49 -17.31
CA LEU A 151 4.85 -0.54 -18.35
C LEU A 151 6.05 -0.10 -19.21
N ILE A 152 7.18 0.26 -18.59
CA ILE A 152 8.41 0.63 -19.30
C ILE A 152 8.90 -0.54 -20.15
N GLY A 153 8.92 -1.76 -19.61
CA GLY A 153 9.33 -2.97 -20.32
C GLY A 153 8.39 -3.34 -21.46
N GLY A 154 7.07 -3.26 -21.24
CA GLY A 154 6.06 -3.51 -22.28
C GLY A 154 6.15 -2.51 -23.42
N PHE A 155 6.31 -1.22 -23.11
CA PHE A 155 6.46 -0.17 -24.11
C PHE A 155 7.80 -0.27 -24.86
N ALA A 156 8.91 -0.51 -24.17
CA ALA A 156 10.22 -0.72 -24.80
C ALA A 156 10.19 -1.95 -25.73
N GLY A 157 9.59 -3.05 -25.31
CA GLY A 157 9.45 -4.26 -26.14
C GLY A 157 8.61 -4.02 -27.40
N ALA A 158 7.48 -3.32 -27.27
CA ALA A 158 6.66 -2.93 -28.42
C ALA A 158 7.42 -2.02 -29.39
N ALA A 159 8.18 -1.05 -28.87
CA ALA A 159 9.00 -0.15 -29.68
C ALA A 159 10.12 -0.91 -30.43
N ILE A 160 10.82 -1.83 -29.76
CA ILE A 160 11.85 -2.68 -30.38
C ILE A 160 11.25 -3.54 -31.50
N ALA A 161 10.06 -4.11 -31.29
CA ALA A 161 9.39 -4.91 -32.31
C ALA A 161 9.00 -4.11 -33.56
N HIS A 162 8.71 -2.81 -33.39
CA HIS A 162 8.30 -1.93 -34.49
C HIS A 162 9.49 -1.34 -35.27
N ALA A 163 10.47 -0.78 -34.56
CA ALA A 163 11.54 0.03 -35.18
C ALA A 163 12.97 -0.42 -34.81
N GLY A 164 13.11 -1.59 -34.17
CA GLY A 164 14.39 -2.17 -33.77
C GLY A 164 15.01 -1.54 -32.52
N PHE A 165 16.18 -2.03 -32.10
CA PHE A 165 16.81 -1.62 -30.84
C PHE A 165 17.22 -0.13 -30.80
N ASN A 166 17.42 0.51 -31.95
CA ASN A 166 17.89 1.91 -32.03
C ASN A 166 16.82 2.97 -31.67
N VAL A 167 15.55 2.56 -31.57
CA VAL A 167 14.45 3.44 -31.17
C VAL A 167 14.38 3.64 -29.66
N VAL A 168 14.90 2.67 -28.89
CA VAL A 168 14.90 2.72 -27.43
C VAL A 168 16.04 3.61 -26.95
N ASN A 169 15.72 4.46 -25.98
CA ASN A 169 16.71 5.31 -25.33
C ASN A 169 17.41 4.50 -24.24
N TRP A 170 18.46 3.78 -24.63
CA TRP A 170 19.25 2.93 -23.72
C TRP A 170 19.93 3.75 -22.62
N PHE A 171 20.61 4.82 -23.03
CA PHE A 171 21.28 5.75 -22.12
C PHE A 171 21.21 7.16 -22.71
N LYS A 172 20.68 8.11 -21.94
CA LYS A 172 20.71 9.53 -22.23
C LYS A 172 21.43 10.23 -21.07
N PRO A 173 22.55 10.93 -21.33
CA PRO A 173 23.22 11.70 -20.30
C PRO A 173 22.27 12.75 -19.73
N ALA A 174 22.45 13.07 -18.44
CA ALA A 174 21.70 14.13 -17.80
C ALA A 174 21.94 15.45 -18.55
N LYS A 175 20.87 16.13 -18.95
CA LYS A 175 20.97 17.50 -19.47
C LYS A 175 21.12 18.47 -18.31
N GLU A 176 21.60 19.69 -18.58
CA GLU A 176 21.65 20.75 -17.57
C GLU A 176 20.26 20.97 -16.96
N GLY A 177 20.13 20.66 -15.67
CA GLY A 177 18.87 20.71 -14.90
C GLY A 177 18.28 19.36 -14.48
N ASP A 178 18.68 18.24 -15.09
CA ASP A 178 18.25 16.89 -14.67
C ASP A 178 19.21 16.32 -13.61
N LEU A 179 18.66 15.84 -12.48
CA LEU A 179 19.43 15.26 -11.37
C LEU A 179 20.10 13.92 -11.71
N PHE A 180 19.54 13.15 -12.64
CA PHE A 180 20.03 11.81 -12.99
C PHE A 180 19.95 11.55 -14.50
N PRO A 181 20.85 10.73 -15.05
CA PRO A 181 20.73 10.26 -16.43
C PRO A 181 19.43 9.47 -16.61
N SER A 182 18.87 9.52 -17.82
CA SER A 182 17.61 8.83 -18.15
C SER A 182 17.87 7.71 -19.15
N GLY A 183 17.04 6.68 -19.13
CA GLY A 183 17.12 5.58 -20.09
C GLY A 183 16.79 4.22 -19.47
N VAL A 184 16.55 3.25 -20.35
CA VAL A 184 16.14 1.90 -19.93
C VAL A 184 17.22 1.21 -19.11
N LEU A 185 18.51 1.44 -19.41
CA LEU A 185 19.61 0.87 -18.63
C LEU A 185 19.64 1.40 -17.19
N VAL A 186 19.31 2.68 -17.00
CA VAL A 186 19.23 3.28 -15.66
C VAL A 186 18.11 2.62 -14.88
N VAL A 187 16.92 2.46 -15.48
CA VAL A 187 15.79 1.77 -14.84
C VAL A 187 16.18 0.35 -14.43
N ILE A 188 16.83 -0.42 -15.31
CA ILE A 188 17.31 -1.78 -15.01
C ILE A 188 18.29 -1.76 -13.84
N ALA A 189 19.25 -0.83 -13.81
CA ALA A 189 20.20 -0.72 -12.71
C ALA A 189 19.52 -0.42 -11.37
N PHE A 190 18.51 0.45 -11.37
CA PHE A 190 17.77 0.84 -10.15
C PHE A 190 16.88 -0.27 -9.59
N ILE A 191 16.50 -1.29 -10.38
CA ILE A 191 15.82 -2.49 -9.84
C ILE A 191 16.66 -3.17 -8.75
N VAL A 192 17.99 -3.16 -8.92
CA VAL A 192 18.93 -3.76 -7.95
C VAL A 192 19.47 -2.70 -6.99
N LEU A 193 19.82 -1.52 -7.49
CA LEU A 193 20.42 -0.47 -6.67
C LEU A 193 19.45 0.13 -5.65
N ALA A 194 18.17 0.33 -5.99
CA ALA A 194 17.23 0.96 -5.06
C ALA A 194 16.99 0.13 -3.78
N PRO A 195 16.75 -1.20 -3.85
CA PRO A 195 16.69 -2.03 -2.64
C PRO A 195 17.99 -2.03 -1.83
N LEU A 196 19.16 -2.05 -2.49
CA LEU A 196 20.46 -2.04 -1.81
C LEU A 196 20.70 -0.72 -1.07
N ILE A 197 20.48 0.41 -1.74
CA ILE A 197 20.59 1.74 -1.13
C ILE A 197 19.57 1.86 0.02
N GLY A 198 18.33 1.42 -0.19
CA GLY A 198 17.30 1.41 0.86
C GLY A 198 17.71 0.58 2.08
N MET A 199 18.31 -0.60 1.88
CA MET A 199 18.83 -1.44 2.96
C MET A 199 19.94 -0.74 3.74
N ILE A 200 20.89 -0.11 3.04
CA ILE A 200 22.00 0.63 3.66
C ILE A 200 21.46 1.82 4.47
N ILE A 201 20.59 2.64 3.88
CA ILE A 201 19.99 3.79 4.56
C ILE A 201 19.15 3.34 5.76
N SER A 202 18.32 2.31 5.61
CA SER A 202 17.50 1.77 6.70
C SER A 202 18.37 1.29 7.85
N TYR A 203 19.49 0.61 7.59
CA TYR A 203 20.42 0.18 8.63
C TYR A 203 20.98 1.37 9.43
N PHE A 204 21.43 2.42 8.76
CA PHE A 204 21.92 3.63 9.42
C PHE A 204 20.83 4.37 10.22
N VAL A 205 19.61 4.46 9.67
CA VAL A 205 18.46 5.06 10.37
C VAL A 205 18.09 4.26 11.61
N SER A 206 18.09 2.93 11.54
CA SER A 206 17.83 2.06 12.69
C SER A 206 18.90 2.22 13.78
N LEU A 207 20.18 2.26 13.40
CA LEU A 207 21.29 2.53 14.34
C LEU A 207 21.13 3.90 15.01
N TRP A 208 20.77 4.92 14.22
CA TRP A 208 20.52 6.27 14.71
C TRP A 208 19.38 6.30 15.73
N LEU A 209 18.24 5.67 15.43
CA LEU A 209 17.07 5.61 16.32
C LEU A 209 17.39 4.92 17.66
N MET A 210 18.16 3.83 17.61
CA MET A 210 18.61 3.13 18.82
C MET A 210 19.54 3.98 19.68
N TYR A 211 20.44 4.74 19.06
CA TYR A 211 21.33 5.67 19.78
C TYR A 211 20.56 6.86 20.34
N SER A 212 19.61 7.40 19.58
CA SER A 212 18.76 8.54 19.94
C SER A 212 17.83 8.26 21.13
N SER A 213 17.37 7.02 21.26
CA SER A 213 16.47 6.58 22.32
C SER A 213 17.17 6.36 23.68
N ARG A 214 18.50 6.48 23.75
CA ARG A 214 19.24 6.43 25.03
C ARG A 214 18.97 7.72 25.82
N LYS A 215 18.78 7.62 27.14
CA LYS A 215 18.55 8.77 28.05
C LYS A 215 19.76 9.70 28.24
N SER A 216 20.65 9.78 27.25
CA SER A 216 21.81 10.66 27.25
C SER A 216 21.45 12.03 26.66
N ILE A 217 22.21 13.08 27.01
CA ILE A 217 22.04 14.44 26.47
C ILE A 217 22.58 14.56 25.04
N TYR A 218 23.58 13.74 24.67
CA TYR A 218 24.29 13.83 23.39
C TYR A 218 23.40 13.64 22.15
N PRO A 219 22.47 12.66 22.10
CA PRO A 219 21.62 12.48 20.94
C PRO A 219 20.62 13.63 20.75
N LYS A 220 20.13 14.24 21.85
CA LYS A 220 19.26 15.42 21.78
C LYS A 220 20.01 16.60 21.17
N LEU A 221 21.26 16.83 21.58
CA LEU A 221 22.10 17.91 21.07
C LEU A 221 22.38 17.75 19.57
N PHE A 222 22.71 16.53 19.11
CA PHE A 222 22.90 16.22 17.70
C PHE A 222 21.61 16.41 16.90
N THR A 223 20.46 15.95 17.41
CA THR A 223 19.18 16.10 16.70
C THR A 223 18.83 17.58 16.52
N ILE A 224 19.06 18.42 17.52
CA ILE A 224 18.89 19.88 17.42
C ILE A 224 19.87 20.47 16.40
N ALA A 225 21.15 20.07 16.42
CA ALA A 225 22.13 20.52 15.45
C ALA A 225 21.75 20.13 14.00
N LEU A 226 21.26 18.91 13.79
CA LEU A 226 20.77 18.44 12.50
C LEU A 226 19.55 19.26 12.03
N MET A 227 18.59 19.52 12.92
CA MET A 227 17.42 20.35 12.59
C MET A 227 17.82 21.78 12.22
N LEU A 228 18.78 22.37 12.92
CA LEU A 228 19.33 23.69 12.58
C LEU A 228 20.08 23.68 11.24
N ALA A 229 20.85 22.62 10.95
CA ALA A 229 21.54 22.47 9.68
C ALA A 229 20.58 22.29 8.50
N VAL A 230 19.50 21.52 8.68
CA VAL A 230 18.44 21.37 7.67
C VAL A 230 17.69 22.69 7.48
N ALA A 231 17.36 23.40 8.56
CA ALA A 231 16.72 24.72 8.46
C ALA A 231 17.61 25.73 7.73
N TRP A 232 18.92 25.72 8.02
CA TRP A 232 19.90 26.54 7.30
C TRP A 232 20.00 26.17 5.82
N PHE A 233 20.14 24.88 5.50
CA PHE A 233 20.20 24.39 4.11
C PHE A 233 18.92 24.74 3.34
N LEU A 234 17.75 24.50 3.93
CA LEU A 234 16.48 24.87 3.34
C LEU A 234 16.38 26.38 3.15
N SER A 235 16.86 27.20 4.09
CA SER A 235 16.91 28.65 3.89
C SER A 235 17.77 29.03 2.69
N THR A 236 18.94 28.41 2.49
CA THR A 236 19.82 28.69 1.35
C THR A 236 19.28 28.21 0.00
N VAL A 237 18.36 27.23 -0.02
CA VAL A 237 17.78 26.67 -1.25
C VAL A 237 16.43 27.30 -1.59
N LEU A 238 15.63 27.71 -0.59
CA LEU A 238 14.30 28.30 -0.77
C LEU A 238 14.33 29.83 -0.87
N THR A 239 15.38 30.52 -0.42
CA THR A 239 15.55 31.94 -0.73
C THR A 239 16.26 32.10 -2.08
N PRO A 240 15.67 32.80 -3.06
CA PRO A 240 16.29 33.05 -4.36
C PRO A 240 17.57 33.90 -4.28
#